data_AF-A0A7V6DF10-F1
#
_entry.id   AF-A0A7V6DF10-F1
#
_cell.length_a   1.000
_cell.length_b   1.000
_cell.length_c   1.000
_cell.angle_alpha   90.00
_cell.angle_beta   90.00
_cell.angle_gamma   90.00
#
_symmetry.space_group_name_H-M   'P 1'
#
loop_
_entity.id
_entity.type
_entity.pdbx_description
1 polymer ?
#
loop_
_entity_poly.entity_id
_entity_poly.type
_entity_poly.pdbx_seq_one_letter_code
_entity_poly.pdbx_strand_id
1 'polypeptide(L)'
;MKLLGDAADRGWARVERILVVLVALHTFAVGTGLFVVPAWALRFGGWRELPPLFFPRQAGVFHFVVGIGYLVEYFRFRSVALLLTAKSLAVVFLIGAAVLAQVPWFVPFAGVADGAMAVAVWYVHRRATATPTG
;
A
#
# COMPACT_ATOMS: atom_id res chain seq x y z
N MET A 1 8.91 -30.64 19.26
CA MET A 1 9.24 -29.21 19.14
C MET A 1 9.41 -28.75 17.68
N LYS A 2 10.10 -29.50 16.81
CA LYS A 2 10.29 -29.17 15.37
C LYS A 2 8.99 -29.01 14.56
N LEU A 3 8.02 -29.91 14.73
CA LEU A 3 6.70 -29.87 14.03
C LEU A 3 5.85 -28.62 14.34
N LEU A 4 6.02 -28.01 15.53
CA LEU A 4 5.30 -26.78 15.90
C LEU A 4 5.94 -25.53 15.25
N GLY A 5 7.26 -25.55 15.02
CA GLY A 5 7.96 -24.50 14.28
C GLY A 5 7.51 -24.45 12.81
N ASP A 6 7.58 -25.59 12.11
CA ASP A 6 7.23 -25.67 10.68
C ASP A 6 5.79 -25.23 10.37
N ALA A 7 4.85 -25.44 11.30
CA ALA A 7 3.47 -25.01 11.15
C ALA A 7 3.30 -23.49 11.32
N ALA A 8 4.02 -22.89 12.27
CA ALA A 8 4.03 -21.45 12.49
C ALA A 8 4.67 -20.71 11.30
N ASP A 9 5.71 -21.29 10.71
CA ASP A 9 6.45 -20.71 9.57
C ASP A 9 5.61 -20.67 8.29
N ARG A 10 4.90 -21.76 8.01
CA ARG A 10 3.89 -21.80 6.95
C ARG A 10 2.76 -20.81 7.21
N GLY A 11 2.45 -20.53 8.48
CA GLY A 11 1.48 -19.51 8.91
C GLY A 11 1.91 -18.10 8.51
N TRP A 12 3.10 -17.67 8.92
CA TRP A 12 3.61 -16.32 8.63
C TRP A 12 3.79 -16.05 7.14
N ALA A 13 4.33 -17.01 6.38
CA ALA A 13 4.47 -16.87 4.93
C ALA A 13 3.10 -16.74 4.22
N ARG A 14 2.07 -17.43 4.73
CA ARG A 14 0.69 -17.29 4.21
C ARG A 14 0.10 -15.92 4.55
N VAL A 15 0.26 -15.47 5.80
CA VAL A 15 -0.23 -14.15 6.24
C VAL A 15 0.46 -13.04 5.44
N GLU A 16 1.77 -13.14 5.23
CA GLU A 16 2.53 -12.21 4.40
C GLU A 16 1.98 -12.12 2.98
N ARG A 17 1.79 -13.28 2.33
CA ARG A 17 1.22 -13.35 0.98
C ARG A 17 -0.15 -12.69 0.91
N ILE A 18 -1.03 -13.01 1.87
CA ILE A 18 -2.37 -12.41 1.92
C ILE A 18 -2.25 -10.90 2.09
N LEU A 19 -1.40 -10.43 2.99
CA LEU A 19 -1.23 -9.01 3.26
C LEU A 19 -0.71 -8.23 2.05
N VAL A 20 0.31 -8.75 1.35
CA VAL A 20 0.81 -8.13 0.11
C VAL A 20 -0.28 -8.06 -0.96
N VAL A 21 -1.06 -9.13 -1.14
CA VAL A 21 -2.18 -9.14 -2.09
C VAL A 21 -3.25 -8.13 -1.69
N LEU A 22 -3.60 -8.04 -0.42
CA LEU A 22 -4.58 -7.06 0.06
C LEU A 22 -4.09 -5.62 -0.14
N VAL A 23 -2.82 -5.33 0.11
CA VAL A 23 -2.24 -4.01 -0.14
C VAL A 23 -2.24 -3.69 -1.63
N ALA A 24 -1.89 -4.64 -2.49
CA ALA A 24 -1.96 -4.45 -3.94
C ALA A 24 -3.40 -4.22 -4.42
N LEU A 25 -4.38 -4.99 -3.93
CA LEU A 25 -5.80 -4.81 -4.24
C LEU A 25 -6.32 -3.45 -3.78
N HIS A 26 -5.95 -3.00 -2.57
CA HIS A 26 -6.27 -1.66 -2.10
C HIS A 26 -5.67 -0.59 -3.03
N THR A 27 -4.40 -0.73 -3.39
CA THR A 27 -3.73 0.17 -4.34
C THR A 27 -4.45 0.18 -5.70
N PHE A 28 -4.90 -0.96 -6.20
CA PHE A 28 -5.70 -1.01 -7.44
C PHE A 28 -7.09 -0.39 -7.29
N ALA A 29 -7.74 -0.52 -6.13
CA ALA A 29 -9.03 0.10 -5.88
C ALA A 29 -8.92 1.63 -5.90
N VAL A 30 -7.90 2.19 -5.24
CA VAL A 30 -7.58 3.63 -5.30
C VAL A 30 -7.26 4.04 -6.74
N GLY A 31 -6.41 3.26 -7.42
CA GLY A 31 -6.05 3.51 -8.82
C GLY A 31 -7.26 3.54 -9.75
N THR A 32 -8.21 2.62 -9.56
CA THR A 32 -9.46 2.53 -10.32
C THR A 32 -10.36 3.74 -10.06
N GLY A 33 -10.51 4.15 -8.79
CA GLY A 33 -11.28 5.34 -8.45
C GLY A 33 -10.73 6.60 -9.13
N LEU A 34 -9.40 6.77 -9.08
CA LEU A 34 -8.72 7.91 -9.69
C LEU A 34 -8.66 7.85 -11.22
N PHE A 35 -8.58 6.66 -11.81
CA PHE A 35 -8.48 6.49 -13.25
C PHE A 35 -9.85 6.51 -13.96
N VAL A 36 -10.85 5.78 -13.44
CA VAL A 36 -12.14 5.58 -14.10
C VAL A 36 -13.13 6.68 -13.72
N VAL A 37 -13.24 6.99 -12.42
CA VAL A 37 -14.23 7.90 -11.85
C VAL A 37 -13.61 9.04 -11.01
N PRO A 38 -12.61 9.79 -11.54
CA PRO A 38 -11.82 10.74 -10.75
C PRO A 38 -12.64 11.82 -10.04
N ALA A 39 -13.65 12.38 -10.71
CA ALA A 39 -14.48 13.44 -10.13
C ALA A 39 -15.25 12.95 -8.90
N TRP A 40 -15.78 11.72 -8.96
CA TRP A 40 -16.45 11.09 -7.82
C TRP A 40 -15.47 10.79 -6.70
N ALA A 41 -14.32 10.18 -7.03
CA ALA A 41 -13.29 9.82 -6.05
C ALA A 41 -12.76 11.04 -5.29
N LEU A 42 -12.51 12.14 -5.99
CA LEU A 42 -12.07 13.41 -5.38
C LEU A 42 -13.16 14.04 -4.50
N ARG A 43 -14.43 14.05 -4.94
CA ARG A 43 -15.53 14.56 -4.11
C ARG A 43 -15.71 13.73 -2.84
N PHE A 44 -15.63 12.41 -2.95
CA PHE A 44 -15.64 11.50 -1.80
C PHE A 44 -14.49 11.83 -0.82
N GLY A 45 -13.30 12.11 -1.36
CA GLY A 45 -12.15 12.53 -0.58
C GLY A 45 -12.25 13.95 0.03
N GLY A 46 -13.33 14.68 -0.23
CA GLY A 46 -13.60 16.00 0.35
C GLY A 46 -13.13 17.19 -0.49
N TRP A 47 -12.72 16.99 -1.75
CA TRP A 47 -12.42 18.10 -2.67
C TRP A 47 -13.70 18.82 -3.09
N ARG A 48 -13.73 20.14 -2.89
CA ARG A 48 -14.83 21.02 -3.35
C ARG A 48 -14.65 21.45 -4.79
N GLU A 49 -13.43 21.84 -5.13
CA GLU A 49 -13.01 22.20 -6.49
C GLU A 49 -12.22 21.06 -7.11
N LEU A 50 -12.52 20.76 -8.37
CA LEU A 50 -11.88 19.66 -9.09
C LEU A 50 -10.72 20.21 -9.93
N PRO A 51 -9.49 19.72 -9.74
CA PRO A 51 -8.39 20.03 -10.64
C PRO A 51 -8.65 19.45 -12.04
N PRO A 52 -7.86 19.84 -13.05
CA PRO A 52 -7.86 19.16 -14.34
C PRO A 52 -7.74 17.64 -14.16
N LEU A 53 -8.65 16.88 -14.78
CA LEU A 53 -8.79 15.43 -14.56
C LEU A 53 -7.59 14.60 -15.05
N PHE A 54 -6.67 15.21 -15.79
CA PHE A 54 -5.43 14.58 -16.22
C PHE A 54 -4.61 14.06 -15.02
N PHE A 55 -4.37 14.88 -13.99
CA PHE A 55 -3.52 14.49 -12.86
C PHE A 55 -4.12 13.37 -12.01
N PRO A 56 -5.41 13.38 -11.65
CA PRO A 56 -6.04 12.23 -10.99
C PRO A 56 -5.94 10.95 -11.82
N ARG A 57 -6.20 11.01 -13.13
CA ARG A 57 -6.08 9.83 -13.99
C ARG A 57 -4.64 9.31 -14.06
N GLN A 58 -3.67 10.22 -14.16
CA GLN A 58 -2.25 9.90 -14.12
C GLN A 58 -1.86 9.24 -12.79
N ALA A 59 -2.33 9.78 -11.66
CA ALA A 59 -2.15 9.18 -10.35
C ALA A 59 -2.75 7.76 -10.29
N GLY A 60 -3.92 7.55 -10.92
CA GLY A 60 -4.52 6.23 -11.06
C GLY A 60 -3.63 5.23 -11.82
N VAL A 61 -3.02 5.65 -12.93
CA VAL A 61 -2.05 4.83 -13.68
C VAL A 61 -0.84 4.47 -12.82
N PHE A 62 -0.29 5.44 -12.06
CA PHE A 62 0.82 5.15 -11.16
C PHE A 62 0.45 4.14 -10.06
N HIS A 63 -0.78 4.17 -9.54
CA HIS A 63 -1.25 3.15 -8.62
C HIS A 63 -1.27 1.75 -9.26
N PHE A 64 -1.71 1.63 -10.52
CA PHE A 64 -1.64 0.33 -11.21
C PHE A 64 -0.21 -0.15 -11.38
N VAL A 65 0.70 0.71 -11.82
CA VAL A 65 2.12 0.36 -11.98
C VAL A 65 2.73 -0.10 -10.65
N VAL A 66 2.52 0.66 -9.58
CA VAL A 66 3.12 0.34 -8.28
C VAL A 66 2.49 -0.92 -7.67
N GLY A 67 1.17 -1.11 -7.80
CA GLY A 67 0.48 -2.31 -7.33
C GLY A 67 0.93 -3.57 -8.06
N ILE A 68 1.14 -3.50 -9.38
CA ILE A 68 1.77 -4.59 -10.16
C ILE A 68 3.19 -4.82 -9.68
N GLY A 69 3.96 -3.74 -9.45
CA GLY A 69 5.31 -3.81 -8.91
C GLY A 69 5.38 -4.58 -7.59
N TYR A 70 4.46 -4.34 -6.66
CA TYR A 70 4.39 -5.08 -5.38
C TYR A 70 4.21 -6.57 -5.61
N LEU A 71 3.27 -6.95 -6.50
CA LEU A 71 2.99 -8.35 -6.78
C LEU A 71 4.17 -9.04 -7.49
N VAL A 72 4.75 -8.38 -8.51
CA VAL A 72 5.90 -8.90 -9.25
C VAL A 72 7.10 -9.06 -8.34
N GLU A 73 7.42 -8.04 -7.52
CA GLU A 73 8.50 -8.11 -6.55
C GLU A 73 8.31 -9.30 -5.60
N TYR A 74 7.13 -9.39 -5.00
CA TYR A 74 6.86 -10.38 -3.98
C TYR A 74 6.82 -11.82 -4.52
N PHE A 75 6.16 -12.05 -5.67
CA PHE A 75 6.06 -13.40 -6.23
C PHE A 75 7.33 -13.87 -6.92
N ARG A 76 8.20 -12.95 -7.39
CA ARG A 76 9.45 -13.32 -8.07
C ARG A 76 10.65 -13.35 -7.14
N PHE A 77 10.74 -12.40 -6.19
CA PHE A 77 11.92 -12.22 -5.34
C PHE A 77 11.65 -12.43 -3.85
N ARG A 78 10.39 -12.66 -3.45
CA ARG A 78 9.97 -12.79 -2.03
C ARG A 78 10.39 -11.58 -1.17
N SER A 79 10.54 -10.42 -1.81
CA SER A 79 10.86 -9.13 -1.19
C SER A 79 9.60 -8.29 -1.05
N VAL A 80 9.63 -7.36 -0.09
CA VAL A 80 8.60 -6.34 0.12
C VAL A 80 9.20 -4.92 0.08
N ALA A 81 10.44 -4.78 -0.38
CA ALA A 81 11.18 -3.52 -0.34
C ALA A 81 10.48 -2.42 -1.15
N LEU A 82 10.01 -2.71 -2.36
CA LEU A 82 9.26 -1.74 -3.18
C LEU A 82 7.98 -1.29 -2.47
N LEU A 83 7.24 -2.22 -1.88
CA LEU A 83 6.03 -1.92 -1.11
C LEU A 83 6.34 -1.00 0.06
N LEU A 84 7.33 -1.36 0.88
CA LEU A 84 7.71 -0.58 2.05
C LEU A 84 8.22 0.81 1.67
N THR A 85 9.06 0.92 0.64
CA THR A 85 9.56 2.21 0.14
C THR A 85 8.42 3.07 -0.35
N ALA A 86 7.55 2.55 -1.22
CA ALA A 86 6.44 3.32 -1.79
C ALA A 86 5.46 3.80 -0.71
N LYS A 87 5.07 2.91 0.23
CA LYS A 87 4.18 3.29 1.34
C LYS A 87 4.84 4.30 2.27
N SER A 88 6.12 4.15 2.58
CA SER A 88 6.84 5.12 3.43
C SER A 88 6.93 6.49 2.78
N LEU A 89 7.24 6.56 1.48
CA LEU A 89 7.24 7.82 0.73
C LEU A 89 5.84 8.43 0.66
N ALA A 90 4.80 7.62 0.50
CA ALA A 90 3.40 8.09 0.53
C ALA A 90 3.06 8.70 1.90
N VAL A 91 3.45 8.06 3.01
CA VAL A 91 3.27 8.63 4.36
C VAL A 91 3.95 10.00 4.47
N VAL A 92 5.23 10.09 4.12
CA VAL A 92 6.00 11.34 4.19
C VAL A 92 5.33 12.42 3.35
N PHE A 93 4.91 12.10 2.14
CA PHE A 93 4.24 13.03 1.24
C PHE A 93 2.88 13.48 1.78
N LEU A 94 2.01 12.55 2.18
CA LEU A 94 0.64 12.84 2.58
C LEU A 94 0.56 13.56 3.93
N ILE A 95 1.35 13.12 4.91
CA ILE A 95 1.44 13.79 6.21
C ILE A 95 2.14 15.15 6.06
N GLY A 96 3.21 15.23 5.27
CA GLY A 96 3.87 16.50 4.96
C GLY A 96 2.92 17.49 4.30
N ALA A 97 2.14 17.05 3.31
CA ALA A 97 1.12 17.88 2.68
C ALA A 97 0.05 18.37 3.66
N ALA A 98 -0.38 17.50 4.60
CA ALA A 98 -1.36 17.86 5.61
C ALA A 98 -0.83 18.87 6.65
N VAL A 99 0.47 18.88 6.90
CA VAL A 99 1.12 19.88 7.79
C VAL A 99 1.35 21.20 7.07
N LEU A 100 1.74 21.16 5.78
CA LEU A 100 2.18 22.33 5.03
C LEU A 100 1.05 23.07 4.31
N ALA A 101 -0.10 22.43 4.08
CA ALA A 101 -1.20 23.01 3.32
C ALA A 101 -2.57 22.62 3.89
N GLN A 102 -3.59 23.42 3.57
CA GLN A 102 -4.97 23.02 3.81
C GLN A 102 -5.38 21.98 2.77
N VAL A 103 -5.47 20.74 3.21
CA VAL A 103 -5.85 19.59 2.38
C VAL A 103 -7.18 18.99 2.86
N PRO A 104 -7.92 18.30 1.98
CA PRO A 104 -9.11 17.57 2.39
C PRO A 104 -8.80 16.46 3.38
N TRP A 105 -9.79 16.09 4.20
CA TRP A 105 -9.68 15.10 5.28
C TRP A 105 -9.06 13.77 4.82
N PHE A 106 -9.29 13.38 3.57
CA PHE A 106 -8.83 12.10 3.03
C PHE A 106 -7.30 12.02 2.91
N VAL A 107 -6.62 13.16 2.73
CA VAL A 107 -5.15 13.21 2.58
C VAL A 107 -4.43 12.71 3.84
N PRO A 108 -4.63 13.29 5.04
CA PRO A 108 -4.00 12.78 6.26
C PRO A 108 -4.49 11.37 6.64
N PHE A 109 -5.77 11.06 6.40
CA PHE A 109 -6.30 9.71 6.61
C PHE A 109 -5.56 8.66 5.77
N ALA A 110 -5.37 8.92 4.47
CA ALA A 110 -4.62 8.05 3.57
C ALA A 110 -3.17 7.89 4.03
N GLY A 111 -2.53 8.97 4.51
CA GLY A 111 -1.18 8.92 5.08
C GLY A 111 -1.08 7.97 6.28
N VAL A 112 -2.02 8.05 7.23
CA VAL A 112 -2.07 7.14 8.38
C VAL A 112 -2.33 5.69 7.94
N ALA A 113 -3.25 5.48 7.00
CA ALA A 113 -3.56 4.16 6.47
C ALA A 113 -2.36 3.51 5.76
N ASP A 114 -1.61 4.28 4.96
CA ASP A 114 -0.37 3.83 4.32
C ASP A 114 0.71 3.48 5.33
N GLY A 115 0.84 4.25 6.41
CA GLY A 115 1.76 3.96 7.50
C GLY A 115 1.40 2.66 8.22
N ALA A 116 0.11 2.45 8.53
CA ALA A 116 -0.36 1.22 9.14
C ALA A 116 -0.10 -0.01 8.26
N MET A 117 -0.36 0.09 6.95
CA MET A 117 -0.05 -0.98 5.99
C MET A 117 1.46 -1.27 5.93
N ALA A 118 2.31 -0.24 5.90
CA ALA A 118 3.76 -0.40 5.88
C ALA A 118 4.27 -1.11 7.14
N VAL A 119 3.82 -0.69 8.32
CA VAL A 119 4.20 -1.32 9.60
C VAL A 119 3.73 -2.76 9.67
N ALA A 120 2.50 -3.05 9.24
CA ALA A 120 1.97 -4.41 9.21
C ALA A 120 2.80 -5.32 8.30
N VAL A 121 3.11 -4.87 7.07
CA VAL A 121 3.92 -5.65 6.13
C VAL A 121 5.34 -5.84 6.65
N TRP A 122 5.97 -4.80 7.18
CA TRP A 122 7.30 -4.89 7.77
C TRP A 122 7.35 -5.90 8.93
N TYR A 123 6.37 -5.83 9.83
CA TYR A 123 6.29 -6.73 10.97
C TYR A 123 6.11 -8.18 10.53
N VAL A 124 5.17 -8.45 9.61
CA VAL A 124 4.91 -9.80 9.11
C VAL A 124 6.11 -10.34 8.32
N HIS A 125 6.76 -9.52 7.49
CA HIS A 125 7.94 -9.90 6.73
C HIS A 125 9.12 -10.27 7.67
N ARG A 126 9.34 -9.48 8.73
CA ARG A 126 10.33 -9.79 9.78
C ARG A 126 10.05 -11.14 10.43
N ARG A 127 8.77 -11.47 10.70
CA ARG A 127 8.38 -12.77 11.28
C ARG A 127 8.55 -13.91 10.29
N ALA A 128 8.24 -13.71 9.02
CA ALA A 128 8.38 -14.72 7.98
C ALA A 128 9.84 -15.05 7.63
N THR A 129 10.75 -14.09 7.80
CA THR A 129 12.19 -14.23 7.48
C THR A 129 13.05 -14.61 8.68
N ALA A 130 12.61 -14.33 9.91
CA ALA A 130 13.34 -14.65 11.13
C ALA A 130 13.36 -16.16 11.46
N THR A 131 12.56 -16.99 10.79
CA THR A 131 12.64 -18.44 10.99
C THR A 131 13.64 -19.07 10.02
N PRO A 132 14.71 -19.71 10.49
CA PRO A 132 15.69 -20.36 9.64
C PRO A 132 15.05 -21.55 8.89
N THR A 133 15.24 -21.61 7.57
CA THR A 133 15.10 -22.87 6.83
C THR A 133 16.23 -23.80 7.26
N GLY A 134 15.95 -24.64 8.25
CA GLY A 134 16.78 -25.78 8.62
C GLY A 134 16.65 -26.94 7.66
#